data_AF-A0A1C5Y1M9-F1
#
_entry.id   AF-A0A1C5Y1M9-F1
#
_cell.length_a   1.000
_cell.length_b   1.000
_cell.length_c   1.000
_cell.angle_alpha   90.00
_cell.angle_beta   90.00
_cell.angle_gamma   90.00
#
_symmetry.space_group_name_H-M   'P 1'
#
loop_
_entity.id
_entity.type
_entity.pdbx_description
1 polymer ?
#
loop_
_entity_poly.entity_id
_entity_poly.type
_entity_poly.pdbx_seq_one_letter_code
_entity_poly.pdbx_strand_id
1 'polypeptide(L)'
;MKYERIERATFLERPNRFIAYARIAGKQETIHVKNTGRCAELLVPEAEIFVQESDNPERKTKWDLIGVRKGDRLINMDSQIPNKVVEEWLRAGNLFLEPVAVRPETTYGNSRFDFYVESGETKAFIEVKGVTLEEDGVVRFPDAPSERAVKHVEELIRAKKEGYDAYVFLVIQMKGVRYFTPNMDTQPEFGEVLKKARAAGVKILAYDCQVTEDSIKIDEEVPVVLENPILWETVDPIVAWYRENKRDLPWRHDVTPYRVWVSEIMLQQTRVEAVKPYYDRFLKELPTITDLANAKEDRLMKLWEGLGYYNRVRNMQKAAIQMVEQYGGQFPESYEEIHALKGIGNYTAGAIGSFAFGIPKPAVDGNVLRVVSRILASREDIMKAKVRTEIETALEEVIPKDCPGDFNQGLIELGAIVCVPNGEPKCEICPAAEICRARKEGIAMELPVKTKAKERKIEKRTVLVFHDSDTLAIQKRPDKGLLAGLYELPNLEGWLSQQEVIEYSKSIGLSPIRIKKLPVAKHIFSHVEWHMKGYEIRVDELEKNCSKEMIFAKEEVLKEKYSIPSAFEAYCVWKQK
;
A
#
# COMPACT_ATOMS: atom_id res chain seq x y z
N MET A 1 -13.05 34.83 18.18
CA MET A 1 -13.02 36.27 17.82
C MET A 1 -14.34 36.73 17.17
N LYS A 2 -14.86 37.90 17.58
CA LYS A 2 -16.01 38.58 16.97
C LYS A 2 -15.60 39.96 16.46
N TYR A 3 -15.97 40.28 15.23
CA TYR A 3 -15.82 41.60 14.61
C TYR A 3 -17.05 42.47 14.90
N GLU A 4 -16.84 43.78 14.87
CA GLU A 4 -17.89 44.78 15.06
C GLU A 4 -17.97 45.67 13.83
N ARG A 5 -19.13 46.31 13.61
CA ARG A 5 -19.35 47.24 12.49
C ARG A 5 -19.02 46.62 11.13
N ILE A 6 -19.52 45.40 10.90
CA ILE A 6 -19.38 44.71 9.62
C ILE A 6 -20.45 45.21 8.65
N GLU A 7 -20.02 45.53 7.44
CA GLU A 7 -20.89 45.75 6.30
C GLU A 7 -20.61 44.74 5.19
N ARG A 8 -21.67 44.37 4.48
CA ARG A 8 -21.59 43.58 3.25
C ARG A 8 -21.28 44.51 2.08
N ALA A 9 -20.37 44.08 1.22
CA ALA A 9 -19.92 44.85 0.08
C ALA A 9 -19.65 43.96 -1.14
N THR A 10 -19.53 44.59 -2.31
CA THR A 10 -19.17 43.90 -3.55
C THR A 10 -17.75 44.28 -3.95
N PHE A 11 -16.86 43.31 -4.08
CA PHE A 11 -15.49 43.54 -4.53
C PHE A 11 -15.49 43.98 -6.00
N LEU A 12 -14.67 44.98 -6.34
CA LEU A 12 -14.55 45.49 -7.71
C LEU A 12 -13.19 45.13 -8.30
N GLU A 13 -12.11 45.65 -7.71
CA GLU A 13 -10.75 45.40 -8.17
C GLU A 13 -9.73 45.58 -7.05
N ARG A 14 -8.54 45.01 -7.23
CA ARG A 14 -7.41 45.12 -6.29
C ARG A 14 -6.19 45.69 -7.01
N PRO A 15 -5.99 47.03 -7.01
CA PRO A 15 -4.88 47.65 -7.74
C PRO A 15 -3.51 47.30 -7.17
N ASN A 16 -3.40 46.95 -5.88
CA ASN A 16 -2.15 46.50 -5.26
C ASN A 16 -2.42 45.60 -4.04
N ARG A 17 -1.35 45.07 -3.43
CA ARG A 17 -1.48 44.09 -2.33
C ARG A 17 -2.12 44.63 -1.04
N PHE A 18 -2.24 45.94 -0.84
CA PHE A 18 -2.77 46.55 0.39
C PHE A 18 -4.12 47.24 0.20
N ILE A 19 -4.53 47.50 -1.03
CA ILE A 19 -5.72 48.29 -1.34
C ILE A 19 -6.60 47.54 -2.34
N ALA A 20 -7.90 47.54 -2.08
CA ALA A 20 -8.93 47.14 -3.02
C ALA A 20 -10.01 48.23 -3.13
N TYR A 21 -10.78 48.20 -4.21
CA TYR A 21 -12.00 48.97 -4.36
C TYR A 21 -13.21 48.06 -4.20
N ALA A 22 -14.21 48.55 -3.47
CA ALA A 22 -15.44 47.83 -3.21
C ALA A 22 -16.64 48.76 -3.33
N ARG A 23 -17.80 48.20 -3.71
CA ARG A 23 -19.08 48.88 -3.66
C ARG A 23 -19.71 48.63 -2.30
N ILE A 24 -19.79 49.68 -1.47
CA ILE A 24 -20.38 49.67 -0.12
C ILE A 24 -21.55 50.63 -0.13
N ALA A 25 -22.75 50.17 0.25
CA ALA A 25 -23.98 50.97 0.21
C ALA A 25 -24.20 51.75 -1.13
N GLY A 26 -23.82 51.12 -2.25
CA GLY A 26 -23.96 51.71 -3.60
C GLY A 26 -22.85 52.68 -4.04
N LYS A 27 -21.84 52.95 -3.19
CA LYS A 27 -20.71 53.82 -3.51
C LYS A 27 -19.42 53.04 -3.65
N GLN A 28 -18.54 53.46 -4.56
CA GLN A 28 -17.19 52.91 -4.65
C GLN A 28 -16.33 53.50 -3.52
N GLU A 29 -15.80 52.62 -2.69
CA GLU A 29 -14.96 52.93 -1.53
C GLU A 29 -13.60 52.26 -1.67
N THR A 30 -12.58 52.89 -1.07
CA THR A 30 -11.24 52.30 -0.97
C THR A 30 -11.12 51.54 0.35
N ILE A 31 -10.83 50.24 0.26
CA ILE A 31 -10.72 49.34 1.41
C ILE A 31 -9.28 48.84 1.56
N HIS A 32 -8.85 48.62 2.79
CA HIS A 32 -7.55 48.06 3.11
C HIS A 32 -7.60 46.53 3.14
N VAL A 33 -6.61 45.89 2.54
CA VAL A 33 -6.46 44.44 2.46
C VAL A 33 -5.29 44.02 3.34
N LYS A 34 -5.58 43.38 4.49
CA LYS A 34 -4.57 42.90 5.44
C LYS A 34 -3.77 41.71 4.92
N ASN A 35 -4.38 40.87 4.08
CA ASN A 35 -3.70 39.73 3.47
C ASN A 35 -2.84 40.20 2.29
N THR A 36 -1.52 40.11 2.42
CA THR A 36 -0.56 40.52 1.39
C THR A 36 -0.36 39.50 0.28
N GLY A 37 -0.96 38.31 0.40
CA GLY A 37 -0.96 37.25 -0.61
C GLY A 37 -1.69 37.65 -1.90
N ARG A 38 -1.59 36.79 -2.91
CA ARG A 38 -2.18 37.06 -4.24
C ARG A 38 -3.71 37.09 -4.18
N CYS A 39 -4.31 36.15 -3.44
CA CYS A 39 -5.76 36.02 -3.24
C CYS A 39 -6.60 36.13 -4.52
N ALA A 40 -6.07 35.70 -5.67
CA ALA A 40 -6.71 35.94 -6.98
C ALA A 40 -7.95 35.07 -7.18
N GLU A 41 -7.96 33.90 -6.56
CA GLU A 41 -9.05 32.94 -6.50
C GLU A 41 -10.16 33.34 -5.51
N LEU A 42 -9.86 34.29 -4.62
CA LEU A 42 -10.77 34.80 -3.60
C LEU A 42 -11.37 36.15 -4.00
N LEU A 43 -10.52 37.08 -4.44
CA LEU A 43 -10.89 38.44 -4.80
C LEU A 43 -11.14 38.56 -6.31
N VAL A 44 -12.21 37.90 -6.76
CA VAL A 44 -12.71 38.00 -8.13
C VAL A 44 -13.73 39.14 -8.24
N PRO A 45 -13.76 39.90 -9.35
CA PRO A 45 -14.75 40.97 -9.55
C PRO A 45 -16.17 40.49 -9.27
N GLU A 46 -16.95 41.34 -8.60
CA GLU A 46 -18.32 41.08 -8.13
C GLU A 46 -18.45 40.02 -7.01
N ALA A 47 -17.34 39.56 -6.41
CA ALA A 47 -17.41 38.72 -5.21
C ALA A 47 -18.07 39.46 -4.04
N GLU A 48 -18.92 38.76 -3.29
CA GLU A 48 -19.46 39.26 -2.03
C GLU A 48 -18.36 39.23 -0.96
N ILE A 49 -18.09 40.39 -0.37
CA ILE A 49 -17.09 40.57 0.67
C ILE A 49 -17.71 41.20 1.93
N PHE A 50 -16.99 41.04 3.04
CA PHE A 50 -17.36 41.57 4.34
C PHE A 50 -16.24 42.50 4.80
N VAL A 51 -16.60 43.73 5.12
CA VAL A 51 -15.67 44.79 5.50
C VAL A 51 -16.01 45.35 6.88
N GLN A 52 -14.99 45.70 7.64
CA GLN A 52 -15.12 46.30 8.96
C GLN A 52 -14.87 47.81 8.90
N GLU A 53 -15.76 48.58 9.51
CA GLU A 53 -15.55 50.02 9.71
C GLU A 53 -14.51 50.27 10.83
N SER A 54 -13.45 51.00 10.48
CA SER A 54 -12.45 51.49 11.43
C SER A 54 -13.03 52.58 12.32
N ASP A 55 -12.80 52.48 13.63
CA ASP A 55 -13.09 53.53 14.62
C ASP A 55 -11.97 54.57 14.75
N ASN A 56 -10.79 54.32 14.20
CA ASN A 56 -9.69 55.27 14.23
C ASN A 56 -9.85 56.35 13.14
N PRO A 57 -10.09 57.62 13.53
CA PRO A 57 -10.31 58.73 12.58
C PRO A 57 -9.06 59.13 11.78
N GLU A 58 -7.86 58.69 12.19
CA GLU A 58 -6.60 58.99 11.50
C GLU A 58 -6.27 58.02 10.35
N ARG A 59 -7.06 56.95 10.17
CA ARG A 59 -6.81 55.99 9.09
C ARG A 59 -7.10 56.59 7.72
N LYS A 60 -6.21 56.29 6.76
CA LYS A 60 -6.38 56.65 5.35
C LYS A 60 -7.55 55.92 4.67
N THR A 61 -7.85 54.71 5.11
CA THR A 61 -8.95 53.89 4.62
C THR A 61 -9.96 53.67 5.74
N LYS A 62 -11.24 53.93 5.46
CA LYS A 62 -12.34 53.75 6.41
C LYS A 62 -12.62 52.27 6.71
N TRP A 63 -12.33 51.38 5.75
CA TRP A 63 -12.75 49.99 5.76
C TRP A 63 -11.57 49.03 5.71
N ASP A 64 -11.63 47.95 6.49
CA ASP A 64 -10.73 46.80 6.40
C ASP A 64 -11.49 45.59 5.82
N LEU A 65 -10.90 44.89 4.84
CA LEU A 65 -11.44 43.62 4.35
C LEU A 65 -11.29 42.52 5.42
N ILE A 66 -12.40 41.88 5.79
CA ILE A 66 -12.44 40.82 6.81
C ILE A 66 -12.68 39.45 6.20
N GLY A 67 -13.56 39.34 5.21
CA GLY A 67 -13.90 38.05 4.63
C GLY A 67 -14.47 38.15 3.23
N VAL A 68 -14.57 37.01 2.57
CA VAL A 68 -15.08 36.87 1.21
C VAL A 68 -15.91 35.59 1.09
N ARG A 69 -16.96 35.65 0.28
CA ARG A 69 -17.74 34.48 -0.10
C ARG A 69 -17.18 33.89 -1.41
N LYS A 70 -16.81 32.61 -1.36
CA LYS A 70 -16.38 31.81 -2.52
C LYS A 70 -17.33 30.63 -2.70
N GLY A 71 -18.21 30.70 -3.70
CA GLY A 71 -19.34 29.78 -3.81
C GLY A 71 -20.20 29.84 -2.55
N ASP A 72 -20.44 28.69 -1.93
CA ASP A 72 -21.21 28.61 -0.68
C ASP A 72 -20.36 28.83 0.59
N ARG A 73 -19.03 28.93 0.46
CA ARG A 73 -18.12 29.06 1.59
C ARG A 73 -17.80 30.50 1.94
N LEU A 74 -17.73 30.77 3.24
CA LEU A 74 -17.23 32.02 3.78
C LEU A 74 -15.80 31.84 4.25
N ILE A 75 -14.91 32.69 3.77
CA ILE A 75 -13.48 32.63 4.05
C ILE A 75 -13.08 33.91 4.77
N ASN A 76 -12.49 33.77 5.95
CA ASN A 76 -11.91 34.90 6.65
C ASN A 76 -10.55 35.25 6.01
N MET A 77 -10.36 36.51 5.65
CA MET A 77 -9.18 37.03 4.97
C MET A 77 -8.30 37.91 5.86
N ASP A 78 -8.64 38.03 7.15
CA ASP A 78 -7.86 38.82 8.08
C ASP A 78 -6.61 38.03 8.52
N SER A 79 -5.47 38.36 7.91
CA SER A 79 -4.18 37.68 8.16
C SER A 79 -3.63 37.87 9.58
N GLN A 80 -4.18 38.80 10.37
CA GLN A 80 -3.74 39.08 11.74
C GLN A 80 -4.48 38.23 12.78
N ILE A 81 -5.58 37.58 12.37
CA ILE A 81 -6.52 36.91 13.28
C ILE A 81 -6.16 35.46 13.62
N PRO A 82 -5.45 34.68 12.77
CA PRO A 82 -4.97 33.35 13.15
C PRO A 82 -4.30 33.30 14.52
N ASN A 83 -3.37 34.21 14.82
CA ASN A 83 -2.70 34.26 16.12
C ASN A 83 -3.69 34.49 17.25
N LYS A 84 -4.61 35.46 17.10
CA LYS A 84 -5.61 35.78 18.13
C LYS A 84 -6.53 34.59 18.43
N VAL A 85 -7.03 33.90 17.40
CA VAL A 85 -7.92 32.74 17.63
C VAL A 85 -7.18 31.55 18.22
N VAL A 86 -5.91 31.34 17.86
CA VAL A 86 -5.06 30.32 18.49
C VAL A 86 -4.79 30.66 19.94
N GLU A 87 -4.51 31.92 20.28
CA GLU A 87 -4.32 32.34 21.67
C GLU A 87 -5.58 32.10 22.51
N GLU A 88 -6.75 32.54 22.03
CA GLU A 88 -8.06 32.29 22.66
C GLU A 88 -8.28 30.78 22.87
N TRP A 89 -7.97 29.97 21.86
CA TRP A 89 -8.15 28.53 21.87
C TRP A 89 -7.17 27.79 22.80
N LEU A 90 -5.91 28.23 22.88
CA LEU A 90 -4.91 27.70 23.80
C LEU A 90 -5.25 28.03 25.26
N ARG A 91 -5.66 29.28 25.54
CA ARG A 91 -6.05 29.72 26.90
C ARG A 91 -7.30 29.00 27.41
N ALA A 92 -8.15 28.52 26.51
CA ALA A 92 -9.30 27.69 26.84
C ALA A 92 -8.95 26.22 27.16
N GLY A 93 -7.66 25.82 27.09
CA GLY A 93 -7.20 24.48 27.47
C GLY A 93 -7.43 23.40 26.41
N ASN A 94 -7.61 23.77 25.14
CA ASN A 94 -7.97 22.80 24.10
C ASN A 94 -6.79 21.94 23.60
N LEU A 95 -5.53 22.36 23.83
CA LEU A 95 -4.33 21.58 23.45
C LEU A 95 -3.58 20.99 24.63
N PHE A 96 -3.61 21.68 25.77
CA PHE A 96 -2.88 21.33 26.96
C PHE A 96 -3.86 21.20 28.12
N LEU A 97 -3.77 20.09 28.85
CA LEU A 97 -4.74 19.69 29.87
C LEU A 97 -4.56 20.41 31.22
N GLU A 98 -3.43 21.10 31.42
CA GLU A 98 -3.13 21.86 32.63
C GLU A 98 -3.24 23.37 32.37
N PRO A 99 -3.33 24.22 33.42
CA PRO A 99 -3.36 25.67 33.25
C PRO A 99 -2.17 26.18 32.42
N VAL A 100 -2.49 26.91 31.35
CA VAL A 100 -1.54 27.26 30.30
C VAL A 100 -1.02 28.70 30.49
N ALA A 101 0.27 28.87 30.71
CA ALA A 101 0.92 30.18 30.59
C ALA A 101 1.30 30.41 29.12
N VAL A 102 0.50 31.20 28.41
CA VAL A 102 0.76 31.58 27.01
C VAL A 102 1.48 32.93 26.95
N ARG A 103 2.67 32.92 26.32
CA ARG A 103 3.51 34.11 26.06
C ARG A 103 3.63 34.35 24.56
N PRO A 104 2.92 35.36 24.00
CA PRO A 104 3.01 35.67 22.58
C PRO A 104 4.38 36.22 22.16
N GLU A 105 4.71 36.11 20.86
CA GLU A 105 5.86 36.77 20.21
C GLU A 105 7.20 36.51 20.91
N THR A 106 7.44 35.25 21.31
CA THR A 106 8.62 34.85 22.07
C THR A 106 9.79 34.52 21.15
N THR A 107 10.94 35.16 21.39
CA THR A 107 12.17 34.91 20.64
C THR A 107 12.87 33.62 21.10
N TYR A 108 13.27 32.80 20.14
CA TYR A 108 14.14 31.64 20.33
C TYR A 108 15.12 31.55 19.16
N GLY A 109 16.42 31.47 19.44
CA GLY A 109 17.43 31.49 18.39
C GLY A 109 17.34 32.77 17.56
N ASN A 110 17.10 32.65 16.25
CA ASN A 110 16.95 33.78 15.35
C ASN A 110 15.50 34.03 14.92
N SER A 111 14.55 33.21 15.37
CA SER A 111 13.12 33.37 15.09
C SER A 111 12.39 33.95 16.28
N ARG A 112 11.28 34.60 15.95
CA ARG A 112 10.27 35.00 16.91
C ARG A 112 9.03 34.16 16.61
N PHE A 113 8.76 33.19 17.49
CA PHE A 113 7.61 32.31 17.38
C PHE A 113 6.36 33.01 17.90
N ASP A 114 5.21 32.66 17.33
CA ASP A 114 3.93 33.27 17.70
C ASP A 114 3.60 33.02 19.17
N PHE A 115 3.88 31.82 19.70
CA PHE A 115 3.67 31.52 21.12
C PHE A 115 4.79 30.66 21.72
N TYR A 116 5.12 30.99 22.96
CA TYR A 116 5.72 30.06 23.91
C TYR A 116 4.69 29.69 24.98
N VAL A 117 4.61 28.41 25.28
CA VAL A 117 3.60 27.85 26.19
C VAL A 117 4.28 27.03 27.28
N GLU A 118 3.86 27.25 28.53
CA GLU A 118 4.19 26.39 29.66
C GLU A 118 2.90 25.79 30.22
N SER A 119 2.89 24.47 30.39
CA SER A 119 1.77 23.71 30.95
C SER A 119 2.35 22.50 31.69
N GLY A 120 2.38 22.55 33.02
CA GLY A 120 3.08 21.56 33.83
C GLY A 120 4.57 21.52 33.52
N GLU A 121 5.09 20.33 33.20
CA GLU A 121 6.47 20.13 32.76
C GLU A 121 6.68 20.45 31.27
N THR A 122 5.61 20.59 30.50
CA THR A 122 5.68 20.86 29.07
C THR A 122 6.04 22.31 28.80
N LYS A 123 7.11 22.51 28.02
CA LYS A 123 7.52 23.79 27.43
C LYS A 123 7.47 23.68 25.92
N ALA A 124 6.64 24.49 25.29
CA ALA A 124 6.36 24.37 23.86
C ALA A 124 6.55 25.68 23.10
N PHE A 125 7.11 25.59 21.90
CA PHE A 125 7.05 26.67 20.91
C PHE A 125 6.01 26.34 19.85
N ILE A 126 5.20 27.35 19.48
CA ILE A 126 4.12 27.21 18.50
C ILE A 126 4.28 28.30 17.46
N GLU A 127 4.33 27.89 16.19
CA GLU A 127 4.28 28.76 15.03
C GLU A 127 2.91 28.61 14.34
N VAL A 128 2.22 29.73 14.13
CA VAL A 128 0.89 29.78 13.51
C VAL A 128 1.01 30.16 12.02
N LYS A 129 0.17 29.54 11.20
CA LYS A 129 -0.02 29.89 9.79
C LYS A 129 -1.49 29.99 9.47
N GLY A 130 -1.93 31.13 8.93
CA GLY A 130 -3.25 31.27 8.32
C GLY A 130 -3.28 30.59 6.97
N VAL A 131 -4.29 29.76 6.73
CA VAL A 131 -4.50 29.02 5.48
C VAL A 131 -5.81 29.48 4.85
N THR A 132 -5.71 30.11 3.69
CA THR A 132 -6.84 30.68 2.93
C THR A 132 -6.91 30.20 1.48
N LEU A 133 -5.82 29.63 0.94
CA LEU A 133 -5.81 29.03 -0.39
C LEU A 133 -6.55 27.69 -0.34
N GLU A 134 -7.58 27.58 -1.18
CA GLU A 134 -8.47 26.44 -1.28
C GLU A 134 -8.79 26.13 -2.74
N GLU A 135 -8.78 24.85 -3.10
CA GLU A 135 -9.15 24.32 -4.41
C GLU A 135 -9.89 22.99 -4.21
N ASP A 136 -11.14 22.89 -4.66
CA ASP A 136 -11.96 21.66 -4.63
C ASP A 136 -12.01 20.94 -3.26
N GLY A 137 -12.11 21.73 -2.19
CA GLY A 137 -12.15 21.29 -0.80
C GLY A 137 -10.77 21.06 -0.18
N VAL A 138 -9.69 21.17 -0.95
CA VAL A 138 -8.31 20.97 -0.48
C VAL A 138 -7.68 22.31 -0.16
N VAL A 139 -7.10 22.44 1.03
CA VAL A 139 -6.43 23.68 1.45
C VAL A 139 -4.92 23.53 1.44
N ARG A 140 -4.22 24.60 1.04
CA ARG A 140 -2.77 24.58 0.86
C ARG A 140 -2.08 25.80 1.43
N PHE A 141 -0.84 25.60 1.86
CA PHE A 141 0.04 26.69 2.30
C PHE A 141 1.48 26.40 1.84
N PRO A 142 2.26 27.42 1.44
CA PRO A 142 1.86 28.83 1.36
C PRO A 142 1.11 29.19 0.08
N ASP A 143 0.41 30.32 0.11
CA ASP A 143 -0.24 30.95 -1.05
C ASP A 143 0.72 31.87 -1.84
N ALA A 144 1.84 32.26 -1.22
CA ALA A 144 2.97 32.94 -1.85
C ALA A 144 4.30 32.52 -1.19
N PRO A 145 5.44 32.50 -1.90
CA PRO A 145 6.72 32.07 -1.34
C PRO A 145 7.11 32.85 -0.08
N SER A 146 7.56 32.15 0.97
CA SER A 146 7.98 32.75 2.23
C SER A 146 9.20 32.02 2.80
N GLU A 147 10.39 32.58 2.59
CA GLU A 147 11.62 32.04 3.21
C GLU A 147 11.53 32.04 4.75
N ARG A 148 10.82 33.02 5.31
CA ARG A 148 10.61 33.12 6.76
C ARG A 148 9.83 31.92 7.29
N ALA A 149 8.80 31.47 6.56
CA ALA A 149 8.01 30.30 6.96
C ALA A 149 8.88 29.04 7.01
N VAL A 150 9.79 28.84 6.04
CA VAL A 150 10.72 27.71 6.05
C VAL A 150 11.68 27.79 7.24
N LYS A 151 12.34 28.94 7.44
CA LYS A 151 13.30 29.17 8.53
C LYS A 151 12.69 28.93 9.92
N HIS A 152 11.46 29.39 10.14
CA HIS A 152 10.77 29.18 11.42
C HIS A 152 10.53 27.68 11.70
N VAL A 153 10.15 26.89 10.68
CA VAL A 153 9.98 25.43 10.87
C VAL A 153 11.33 24.74 11.14
N GLU A 154 12.42 25.16 10.49
CA GLU A 154 13.77 24.64 10.81
C GLU A 154 14.18 24.93 12.25
N GLU A 155 13.86 26.11 12.77
CA GLU A 155 14.14 26.44 14.16
C GLU A 155 13.23 25.71 15.15
N LEU A 156 11.98 25.38 14.79
CA LEU A 156 11.14 24.47 15.58
C LEU A 156 11.75 23.07 15.68
N ILE A 157 12.33 22.55 14.59
CA ILE A 157 13.07 21.27 14.61
C ILE A 157 14.22 21.35 15.61
N ARG A 158 14.95 22.47 15.64
CA ARG A 158 16.04 22.69 16.59
C ARG A 158 15.51 22.72 18.03
N ALA A 159 14.46 23.49 18.29
CA ALA A 159 13.82 23.54 19.61
C ALA A 159 13.38 22.15 20.08
N LYS A 160 12.80 21.34 19.19
CA LYS A 160 12.40 19.96 19.50
C LYS A 160 13.58 19.08 19.90
N LYS A 161 14.72 19.21 19.23
CA LYS A 161 15.97 18.50 19.57
C LYS A 161 16.57 18.95 20.89
N GLU A 162 16.35 20.21 21.29
CA GLU A 162 16.81 20.77 22.57
C GLU A 162 15.85 20.48 23.73
N GLY A 163 14.81 19.67 23.51
CA GLY A 163 13.91 19.16 24.56
C GLY A 163 12.61 19.93 24.72
N TYR A 164 12.35 20.96 23.91
CA TYR A 164 11.05 21.61 23.88
C TYR A 164 10.05 20.75 23.11
N ASP A 165 8.76 20.91 23.40
CA ASP A 165 7.74 20.57 22.41
C ASP A 165 7.68 21.66 21.33
N ALA A 166 7.25 21.27 20.14
CA ALA A 166 7.24 22.16 18.99
C ALA A 166 6.01 21.87 18.12
N TYR A 167 5.33 22.93 17.71
CA TYR A 167 4.08 22.84 16.95
C TYR A 167 4.09 23.80 15.76
N VAL A 168 3.67 23.31 14.60
CA VAL A 168 3.15 24.15 13.52
C VAL A 168 1.63 24.07 13.60
N PHE A 169 0.97 25.21 13.76
CA PHE A 169 -0.49 25.31 13.88
C PHE A 169 -1.08 26.00 12.65
N LEU A 170 -1.72 25.23 11.78
CA LEU A 170 -2.36 25.69 10.55
C LEU A 170 -3.81 26.04 10.86
N VAL A 171 -4.13 27.33 10.83
CA VAL A 171 -5.49 27.86 11.02
C VAL A 171 -6.15 27.96 9.66
N ILE A 172 -7.03 27.02 9.35
CA ILE A 172 -7.78 27.02 8.10
C ILE A 172 -8.98 27.95 8.29
N GLN A 173 -8.91 29.11 7.63
CA GLN A 173 -9.80 30.26 7.87
C GLN A 173 -11.16 30.10 7.15
N MET A 174 -11.70 28.88 7.15
CA MET A 174 -12.96 28.48 6.52
C MET A 174 -13.41 27.13 7.11
N LYS A 175 -14.68 26.74 6.87
CA LYS A 175 -15.27 25.46 7.31
C LYS A 175 -15.44 24.50 6.14
N GLY A 176 -15.44 23.20 6.43
CA GLY A 176 -15.89 22.17 5.48
C GLY A 176 -14.85 21.83 4.42
N VAL A 177 -13.59 21.75 4.84
CA VAL A 177 -12.46 21.35 3.99
C VAL A 177 -12.19 19.86 4.16
N ARG A 178 -11.57 19.24 3.15
CA ARG A 178 -11.28 17.80 3.13
C ARG A 178 -9.98 17.47 3.87
N TYR A 179 -8.90 18.18 3.53
CA TYR A 179 -7.58 18.00 4.14
C TYR A 179 -6.67 19.19 3.81
N PHE A 180 -5.58 19.31 4.58
CA PHE A 180 -4.47 20.21 4.28
C PHE A 180 -3.33 19.46 3.59
N THR A 181 -2.70 20.09 2.60
CA THR A 181 -1.44 19.63 2.01
C THR A 181 -0.52 20.81 1.69
N PRO A 182 0.82 20.71 1.84
CA PRO A 182 1.72 21.80 1.48
C PRO A 182 1.60 22.14 -0.01
N ASN A 183 1.70 23.43 -0.33
CA ASN A 183 1.65 23.91 -1.70
C ASN A 183 2.98 23.68 -2.43
N MET A 184 3.15 22.47 -2.96
CA MET A 184 4.36 22.08 -3.70
C MET A 184 4.57 22.88 -4.99
N ASP A 185 3.51 23.45 -5.57
CA ASP A 185 3.62 24.26 -6.80
C ASP A 185 4.18 25.66 -6.51
N THR A 186 3.94 26.19 -5.31
CA THR A 186 4.36 27.55 -4.92
C THR A 186 5.70 27.56 -4.17
N GLN A 187 5.89 26.66 -3.21
CA GLN A 187 7.14 26.58 -2.44
C GLN A 187 7.39 25.13 -1.98
N PRO A 188 8.00 24.27 -2.83
CA PRO A 188 8.33 22.89 -2.49
C PRO A 188 9.13 22.76 -1.19
N GLU A 189 10.02 23.73 -0.90
CA GLU A 189 10.87 23.74 0.30
C GLU A 189 10.05 23.74 1.58
N PHE A 190 8.86 24.36 1.57
CA PHE A 190 7.97 24.37 2.72
C PHE A 190 7.38 22.98 2.99
N GLY A 191 6.99 22.24 1.94
CA GLY A 191 6.55 20.85 2.09
C GLY A 191 7.66 19.96 2.62
N GLU A 192 8.87 20.08 2.06
CA GLU A 192 10.03 19.30 2.48
C GLU A 192 10.46 19.59 3.93
N VAL A 193 10.39 20.85 4.39
CA VAL A 193 10.69 21.17 5.80
C VAL A 193 9.61 20.65 6.74
N LEU A 194 8.32 20.65 6.36
CA LEU A 194 7.26 20.06 7.17
C LEU A 194 7.46 18.55 7.34
N LYS A 195 7.86 17.83 6.29
CA LYS A 195 8.18 16.39 6.38
C LYS A 195 9.32 16.14 7.37
N LYS A 196 10.41 16.91 7.26
CA LYS A 196 11.53 16.87 8.21
C LYS A 196 11.08 17.20 9.65
N ALA A 197 10.17 18.16 9.81
CA ALA A 197 9.63 18.56 11.09
C ALA A 197 8.84 17.42 11.74
N ARG A 198 7.93 16.79 10.99
CA ARG A 198 7.18 15.61 11.45
C ARG A 198 8.12 14.48 11.87
N ALA A 199 9.13 14.17 11.06
CA ALA A 199 10.12 13.14 11.36
C ALA A 199 10.97 13.46 12.60
N ALA A 200 11.21 14.74 12.90
CA ALA A 200 11.90 15.19 14.11
C ALA A 200 11.00 15.27 15.36
N GLY A 201 9.70 14.92 15.24
CA GLY A 201 8.74 14.96 16.33
C GLY A 201 8.07 16.32 16.56
N VAL A 202 8.20 17.28 15.62
CA VAL A 202 7.39 18.50 15.62
C VAL A 202 5.96 18.12 15.22
N LYS A 203 4.97 18.55 16.02
CA LYS A 203 3.56 18.28 15.75
C LYS A 203 3.02 19.28 14.73
N ILE A 204 2.36 18.80 13.68
CA ILE A 204 1.76 19.65 12.64
C ILE A 204 0.27 19.49 12.77
N LEU A 205 -0.39 20.54 13.25
CA LEU A 205 -1.82 20.58 13.51
C LEU A 205 -2.49 21.42 12.44
N ALA A 206 -3.65 20.97 11.97
CA ALA A 206 -4.51 21.77 11.11
C ALA A 206 -5.92 21.75 11.69
N TYR A 207 -6.50 22.93 11.86
CA TYR A 207 -7.88 23.07 12.33
C TYR A 207 -8.64 24.02 11.43
N ASP A 208 -9.85 23.61 11.07
CA ASP A 208 -10.79 24.48 10.39
C ASP A 208 -11.45 25.47 11.34
N CYS A 209 -12.13 26.45 10.76
CA CYS A 209 -12.80 27.49 11.53
C CYS A 209 -14.25 27.62 11.12
N GLN A 210 -15.14 27.71 12.11
CA GLN A 210 -16.46 28.27 11.88
C GLN A 210 -16.32 29.76 11.58
N VAL A 211 -16.66 30.15 10.35
CA VAL A 211 -16.63 31.54 9.89
C VAL A 211 -18.05 32.00 9.60
N THR A 212 -18.43 33.11 10.19
CA THR A 212 -19.68 33.84 9.92
C THR A 212 -19.33 35.26 9.45
N GLU A 213 -20.34 36.04 9.07
CA GLU A 213 -20.12 37.41 8.57
C GLU A 213 -19.34 38.28 9.58
N ASP A 214 -19.53 38.04 10.88
CA ASP A 214 -18.96 38.84 11.96
C ASP A 214 -18.10 38.04 12.96
N SER A 215 -17.78 36.76 12.71
CA SER A 215 -16.93 36.01 13.65
C SER A 215 -16.15 34.87 13.02
N ILE A 216 -15.06 34.50 13.70
CA ILE A 216 -14.24 33.33 13.40
C ILE A 216 -13.86 32.62 14.70
N LYS A 217 -13.98 31.29 14.68
CA LYS A 217 -13.64 30.41 15.80
C LYS A 217 -13.04 29.10 15.27
N ILE A 218 -11.93 28.66 15.86
CA ILE A 218 -11.36 27.33 15.63
C ILE A 218 -12.38 26.26 16.01
N ASP A 219 -12.52 25.23 15.20
CA ASP A 219 -13.55 24.21 15.35
C ASP A 219 -13.00 22.78 15.30
N GLU A 220 -12.89 22.16 14.11
CA GLU A 220 -12.56 20.75 13.98
C GLU A 220 -11.14 20.54 13.42
N GLU A 221 -10.51 19.43 13.84
CA GLU A 221 -9.22 19.02 13.28
C GLU A 221 -9.39 18.57 11.83
N VAL A 222 -8.43 18.94 10.99
CA VAL A 222 -8.37 18.63 9.57
C VAL A 222 -7.17 17.71 9.31
N PRO A 223 -7.33 16.63 8.52
CA PRO A 223 -6.22 15.77 8.15
C PRO A 223 -5.06 16.53 7.50
N VAL A 224 -3.83 16.25 7.94
CA VAL A 224 -2.59 16.82 7.38
C VAL A 224 -1.91 15.78 6.49
N VAL A 225 -1.91 16.03 5.17
CA VAL A 225 -1.38 15.11 4.16
C VAL A 225 -0.12 15.72 3.53
N LEU A 226 1.05 15.22 3.92
CA LEU A 226 2.34 15.82 3.52
C LEU A 226 2.97 15.23 2.25
N GLU A 227 2.62 14.00 1.87
CA GLU A 227 3.47 13.20 0.99
C GLU A 227 2.74 12.77 -0.28
N ASN A 228 1.59 12.12 -0.14
CA ASN A 228 0.87 11.58 -1.30
C ASN A 228 -0.64 11.89 -1.27
N PRO A 229 -1.03 13.15 -1.55
CA PRO A 229 -2.45 13.55 -1.60
C PRO A 229 -3.25 12.75 -2.64
N ILE A 230 -2.62 12.38 -3.76
CA ILE A 230 -3.27 11.57 -4.79
C ILE A 230 -3.64 10.19 -4.23
N LEU A 231 -2.73 9.50 -3.54
CA LEU A 231 -3.06 8.22 -2.92
C LEU A 231 -4.07 8.38 -1.78
N TRP A 232 -3.92 9.42 -0.95
CA TRP A 232 -4.85 9.74 0.14
C TRP A 232 -6.29 9.85 -0.36
N GLU A 233 -6.51 10.56 -1.47
CA GLU A 233 -7.85 10.71 -2.04
C GLU A 233 -8.45 9.40 -2.57
N THR A 234 -7.64 8.38 -2.83
CA THR A 234 -8.17 7.08 -3.28
C THR A 234 -8.60 6.17 -2.14
N VAL A 235 -8.27 6.49 -0.88
CA VAL A 235 -8.56 5.65 0.30
C VAL A 235 -10.07 5.38 0.43
N ASP A 236 -10.88 6.42 0.64
CA ASP A 236 -12.31 6.24 0.87
C ASP A 236 -13.03 5.60 -0.32
N PRO A 237 -12.82 6.03 -1.58
CA PRO A 237 -13.44 5.38 -2.73
C PRO A 237 -13.08 3.89 -2.86
N ILE A 238 -11.82 3.51 -2.58
CA ILE A 238 -11.39 2.11 -2.68
C ILE A 238 -11.98 1.28 -1.54
N VAL A 239 -11.99 1.78 -0.31
CA VAL A 239 -12.57 1.09 0.85
C VAL A 239 -14.07 0.87 0.65
N ALA A 240 -14.81 1.92 0.26
CA ALA A 240 -16.24 1.83 0.00
C ALA A 240 -16.54 0.81 -1.11
N TRP A 241 -15.84 0.93 -2.24
CA TRP A 241 -16.01 0.01 -3.36
C TRP A 241 -15.68 -1.44 -2.97
N TYR A 242 -14.60 -1.67 -2.21
CA TYR A 242 -14.22 -3.02 -1.77
C TYR A 242 -15.30 -3.66 -0.90
N ARG A 243 -15.89 -2.91 0.04
CA ARG A 243 -16.97 -3.43 0.91
C ARG A 243 -18.17 -3.91 0.12
N GLU A 244 -18.49 -3.24 -0.98
CA GLU A 244 -19.63 -3.57 -1.85
C GLU A 244 -19.30 -4.65 -2.91
N ASN A 245 -18.06 -4.70 -3.40
CA ASN A 245 -17.70 -5.45 -4.61
C ASN A 245 -16.73 -6.62 -4.38
N LYS A 246 -16.24 -6.82 -3.15
CA LYS A 246 -15.31 -7.93 -2.85
C LYS A 246 -15.92 -9.27 -3.25
N ARG A 247 -15.14 -10.08 -3.96
CA ARG A 247 -15.52 -11.47 -4.26
C ARG A 247 -15.66 -12.30 -2.99
N ASP A 248 -16.62 -13.20 -3.03
CA ASP A 248 -16.83 -14.24 -2.02
C ASP A 248 -15.73 -15.31 -2.13
N LEU A 249 -14.82 -15.36 -1.17
CA LEU A 249 -13.63 -16.22 -1.19
C LEU A 249 -13.46 -16.94 0.15
N PRO A 250 -13.13 -18.25 0.17
CA PRO A 250 -13.08 -19.05 1.40
C PRO A 250 -12.26 -18.45 2.55
N TRP A 251 -11.15 -17.80 2.22
CA TRP A 251 -10.24 -17.17 3.19
C TRP A 251 -10.67 -15.78 3.69
N ARG A 252 -11.77 -15.23 3.16
CA ARG A 252 -12.40 -14.00 3.66
C ARG A 252 -13.46 -14.28 4.73
N HIS A 253 -13.74 -15.55 5.02
CA HIS A 253 -14.62 -15.98 6.11
C HIS A 253 -13.81 -16.54 7.26
N ASP A 254 -14.33 -16.35 8.49
CA ASP A 254 -13.71 -16.80 9.73
C ASP A 254 -12.23 -16.41 9.78
N VAL A 255 -11.96 -15.11 9.59
CA VAL A 255 -10.60 -14.60 9.41
C VAL A 255 -9.76 -14.89 10.66
N THR A 256 -8.70 -15.67 10.48
CA THR A 256 -7.65 -15.87 11.48
C THR A 256 -6.28 -15.67 10.84
N PRO A 257 -5.24 -15.31 11.62
CA PRO A 257 -3.88 -15.17 11.09
C PRO A 257 -3.40 -16.40 10.33
N TYR A 258 -3.72 -17.61 10.83
CA TYR A 258 -3.39 -18.87 10.17
C TYR A 258 -4.09 -19.04 8.82
N ARG A 259 -5.40 -18.76 8.77
CA ARG A 259 -6.21 -18.87 7.55
C ARG A 259 -5.77 -17.88 6.48
N VAL A 260 -5.43 -16.65 6.87
CA VAL A 260 -4.85 -15.64 5.97
C VAL A 260 -3.48 -16.09 5.49
N TRP A 261 -2.60 -16.51 6.39
CA TRP A 261 -1.25 -16.95 6.00
C TRP A 261 -1.28 -18.10 4.98
N VAL A 262 -2.12 -19.11 5.20
CA VAL A 262 -2.26 -20.24 4.26
C VAL A 262 -2.72 -19.75 2.89
N SER A 263 -3.76 -18.89 2.81
CA SER A 263 -4.24 -18.38 1.53
C SER A 263 -3.19 -17.52 0.83
N GLU A 264 -2.53 -16.63 1.55
CA GLU A 264 -1.55 -15.72 0.98
C GLU A 264 -0.33 -16.46 0.42
N ILE A 265 0.15 -17.50 1.11
CA ILE A 265 1.24 -18.31 0.57
C ILE A 265 0.77 -19.10 -0.65
N MET A 266 -0.45 -19.65 -0.65
CA MET A 266 -0.98 -20.38 -1.80
C MET A 266 -1.17 -19.46 -3.02
N LEU A 267 -1.62 -18.22 -2.84
CA LEU A 267 -1.88 -17.24 -3.90
C LEU A 267 -0.62 -16.68 -4.56
N GLN A 268 0.56 -16.87 -3.96
CA GLN A 268 1.82 -16.48 -4.60
C GLN A 268 1.99 -17.17 -5.97
N GLN A 269 1.97 -16.38 -7.05
CA GLN A 269 2.08 -16.86 -8.43
C GLN A 269 1.04 -17.91 -8.83
N THR A 270 -0.08 -18.01 -8.11
CA THR A 270 -1.14 -19.00 -8.36
C THR A 270 -2.49 -18.30 -8.45
N ARG A 271 -3.35 -18.71 -9.39
CA ARG A 271 -4.67 -18.08 -9.60
C ARG A 271 -5.66 -18.49 -8.50
N VAL A 272 -6.54 -17.57 -8.12
CA VAL A 272 -7.59 -17.74 -7.10
C VAL A 272 -8.39 -19.04 -7.28
N GLU A 273 -8.92 -19.30 -8.48
CA GLU A 273 -9.74 -20.50 -8.73
C GLU A 273 -8.98 -21.81 -8.55
N ALA A 274 -7.68 -21.82 -8.86
CA ALA A 274 -6.85 -22.99 -8.64
C ALA A 274 -6.58 -23.23 -7.14
N VAL A 275 -6.56 -22.19 -6.31
CA VAL A 275 -6.24 -22.27 -4.88
C VAL A 275 -7.41 -22.81 -4.06
N LYS A 276 -8.67 -22.48 -4.39
CA LYS A 276 -9.86 -22.84 -3.59
C LYS A 276 -9.90 -24.30 -3.10
N PRO A 277 -9.79 -25.34 -3.96
CA PRO A 277 -9.85 -26.73 -3.50
C PRO A 277 -8.62 -27.15 -2.67
N TYR A 278 -7.48 -26.49 -2.86
CA TYR A 278 -6.26 -26.76 -2.09
C TYR A 278 -6.33 -26.15 -0.70
N TYR A 279 -6.90 -24.96 -0.60
CA TYR A 279 -7.12 -24.28 0.67
C TYR A 279 -8.03 -25.11 1.58
N ASP A 280 -9.16 -25.58 1.04
CA ASP A 280 -10.11 -26.42 1.77
C ASP A 280 -9.49 -27.72 2.27
N ARG A 281 -8.86 -28.51 1.37
CA ARG A 281 -8.22 -29.78 1.76
C ARG A 281 -7.08 -29.58 2.76
N PHE A 282 -6.34 -28.46 2.66
CA PHE A 282 -5.21 -28.18 3.54
C PHE A 282 -5.69 -27.84 4.94
N LEU A 283 -6.67 -26.95 5.09
CA LEU A 283 -7.21 -26.58 6.40
C LEU A 283 -8.01 -27.70 7.06
N LYS A 284 -8.63 -28.59 6.27
CA LYS A 284 -9.30 -29.78 6.80
C LYS A 284 -8.31 -30.74 7.47
N GLU A 285 -7.14 -30.93 6.87
CA GLU A 285 -6.12 -31.86 7.38
C GLU A 285 -5.23 -31.22 8.44
N LEU A 286 -4.87 -29.95 8.24
CA LEU A 286 -3.96 -29.17 9.08
C LEU A 286 -4.69 -27.91 9.55
N PRO A 287 -5.61 -28.02 10.53
CA PRO A 287 -6.43 -26.89 10.96
C PRO A 287 -5.66 -25.86 11.81
N THR A 288 -4.52 -26.24 12.40
CA THR A 288 -3.74 -25.38 13.28
C THR A 288 -2.27 -25.25 12.87
N ILE A 289 -1.59 -24.26 13.45
CA ILE A 289 -0.13 -24.07 13.33
C ILE A 289 0.61 -25.31 13.84
N THR A 290 0.16 -25.88 14.96
CA THR A 290 0.74 -27.08 15.56
C THR A 290 0.61 -28.29 14.64
N ASP A 291 -0.54 -28.47 13.98
CA ASP A 291 -0.71 -29.57 13.01
C ASP A 291 0.23 -29.41 11.83
N LEU A 292 0.38 -28.18 11.31
CA LEU A 292 1.33 -27.88 10.24
C LEU A 292 2.78 -28.13 10.66
N ALA A 293 3.17 -27.74 11.88
CA ALA A 293 4.51 -27.98 12.40
C ALA A 293 4.82 -29.49 12.47
N ASN A 294 3.86 -30.29 12.93
CA ASN A 294 4.00 -31.73 13.14
C ASN A 294 3.78 -32.58 11.87
N ALA A 295 3.33 -31.98 10.75
CA ALA A 295 3.02 -32.70 9.53
C ALA A 295 4.26 -33.43 8.96
N LYS A 296 4.13 -34.70 8.61
CA LYS A 296 5.20 -35.44 7.92
C LYS A 296 5.43 -34.85 6.52
N GLU A 297 6.69 -34.76 6.08
CA GLU A 297 7.04 -34.12 4.80
C GLU A 297 6.25 -34.69 3.62
N ASP A 298 6.16 -36.02 3.49
CA ASP A 298 5.43 -36.65 2.38
C ASP A 298 3.94 -36.26 2.37
N ARG A 299 3.31 -36.18 3.56
CA ARG A 299 1.91 -35.75 3.68
C ARG A 299 1.76 -34.28 3.29
N LEU A 300 2.67 -33.43 3.74
CA LEU A 300 2.69 -32.01 3.41
C LEU A 300 2.88 -31.76 1.91
N MET A 301 3.83 -32.46 1.28
CA MET A 301 4.04 -32.40 -0.17
C MET A 301 2.80 -32.87 -0.92
N LYS A 302 2.12 -33.91 -0.41
CA LYS A 302 0.88 -34.42 -1.02
C LYS A 302 -0.27 -33.42 -0.96
N LEU A 303 -0.45 -32.75 0.18
CA LEU A 303 -1.44 -31.67 0.32
C LEU A 303 -1.13 -30.47 -0.58
N TRP A 304 0.12 -30.27 -0.97
CA TRP A 304 0.56 -29.20 -1.89
C TRP A 304 0.68 -29.63 -3.36
N GLU A 305 0.55 -30.93 -3.64
CA GLU A 305 0.78 -31.52 -4.96
C GLU A 305 -0.14 -30.87 -5.99
N GLY A 306 0.47 -30.17 -6.97
CA GLY A 306 -0.22 -29.47 -8.05
C GLY A 306 -0.13 -27.94 -8.00
N LEU A 307 0.11 -27.34 -6.83
CA LEU A 307 0.26 -25.87 -6.70
C LEU A 307 1.60 -25.34 -7.23
N GLY A 308 2.60 -26.21 -7.34
CA GLY A 308 3.96 -25.81 -7.71
C GLY A 308 4.67 -24.97 -6.63
N TYR A 309 5.94 -24.66 -6.90
CA TYR A 309 6.80 -23.87 -6.01
C TYR A 309 6.80 -24.40 -4.55
N TYR A 310 7.12 -25.69 -4.39
CA TYR A 310 7.04 -26.46 -3.14
C TYR A 310 7.91 -25.94 -1.98
N ASN A 311 8.91 -25.09 -2.25
CA ASN A 311 9.64 -24.41 -1.17
C ASN A 311 8.74 -23.51 -0.32
N ARG A 312 7.60 -23.03 -0.85
CA ARG A 312 6.61 -22.27 -0.09
C ARG A 312 6.11 -23.06 1.11
N VAL A 313 5.59 -24.26 0.90
CA VAL A 313 5.04 -25.07 1.99
C VAL A 313 6.13 -25.58 2.96
N ARG A 314 7.35 -25.83 2.48
CA ARG A 314 8.48 -26.15 3.36
C ARG A 314 8.85 -24.99 4.28
N ASN A 315 8.88 -23.77 3.74
CA ASN A 315 9.13 -22.57 4.54
C ASN A 315 7.98 -22.33 5.52
N MET A 316 6.73 -22.55 5.10
CA MET A 316 5.58 -22.49 6.01
C MET A 316 5.75 -23.45 7.19
N GLN A 317 6.11 -24.71 6.95
CA GLN A 317 6.34 -25.66 8.04
C GLN A 317 7.47 -25.19 8.98
N LYS A 318 8.57 -24.67 8.44
CA LYS A 318 9.66 -24.12 9.26
C LYS A 318 9.20 -22.95 10.13
N ALA A 319 8.40 -22.04 9.58
CA ALA A 319 7.80 -20.96 10.35
C ALA A 319 6.77 -21.46 11.38
N ALA A 320 6.01 -22.52 11.06
CA ALA A 320 5.09 -23.13 12.01
C ALA A 320 5.83 -23.76 13.19
N ILE A 321 6.93 -24.47 12.93
CA ILE A 321 7.84 -24.98 13.98
C ILE A 321 8.38 -23.83 14.82
N GLN A 322 8.87 -22.76 14.18
CA GLN A 322 9.34 -21.56 14.87
C GLN A 322 8.25 -20.96 15.78
N MET A 323 6.99 -20.89 15.32
CA MET A 323 5.86 -20.40 16.11
C MET A 323 5.52 -21.31 17.29
N VAL A 324 5.62 -22.63 17.13
CA VAL A 324 5.45 -23.58 18.24
C VAL A 324 6.54 -23.39 19.29
N GLU A 325 7.80 -23.26 18.86
CA GLU A 325 8.96 -23.15 19.75
C GLU A 325 9.04 -21.79 20.48
N GLN A 326 8.71 -20.69 19.80
CA GLN A 326 8.98 -19.33 20.30
C GLN A 326 7.71 -18.59 20.74
N TYR A 327 6.55 -18.95 20.20
CA TYR A 327 5.29 -18.20 20.36
C TYR A 327 4.13 -19.09 20.82
N GLY A 328 4.42 -20.29 21.37
CA GLY A 328 3.40 -21.19 21.93
C GLY A 328 2.37 -21.69 20.91
N GLY A 329 2.74 -21.76 19.63
CA GLY A 329 1.84 -22.18 18.56
C GLY A 329 0.86 -21.10 18.10
N GLN A 330 1.12 -19.83 18.43
CA GLN A 330 0.34 -18.68 17.98
C GLN A 330 1.16 -17.78 17.05
N PHE A 331 0.46 -16.94 16.28
CA PHE A 331 1.13 -15.86 15.55
C PHE A 331 1.56 -14.76 16.51
N PRO A 332 2.75 -14.16 16.32
CA PRO A 332 3.07 -12.90 16.97
C PRO A 332 2.14 -11.77 16.48
N GLU A 333 1.94 -10.76 17.32
CA GLU A 333 0.98 -9.67 17.08
C GLU A 333 1.62 -8.40 16.50
N SER A 334 2.96 -8.32 16.41
CA SER A 334 3.66 -7.19 15.80
C SER A 334 4.10 -7.49 14.35
N TYR A 335 4.14 -6.45 13.51
CA TYR A 335 4.58 -6.59 12.13
C TYR A 335 6.03 -7.11 12.05
N GLU A 336 6.90 -6.59 12.90
CA GLU A 336 8.33 -6.93 12.94
C GLU A 336 8.55 -8.40 13.27
N GLU A 337 7.81 -8.95 14.23
CA GLU A 337 7.88 -10.37 14.61
C GLU A 337 7.26 -11.28 13.53
N ILE A 338 6.11 -10.89 12.95
CA ILE A 338 5.52 -11.63 11.82
C ILE A 338 6.51 -11.68 10.65
N HIS A 339 7.14 -10.56 10.32
CA HIS A 339 8.14 -10.47 9.25
C HIS A 339 9.40 -11.30 9.54
N ALA A 340 9.76 -11.50 10.81
CA ALA A 340 10.91 -12.31 11.20
C ALA A 340 10.70 -13.83 10.98
N LEU A 341 9.45 -14.29 10.77
CA LEU A 341 9.14 -15.70 10.54
C LEU A 341 9.69 -16.20 9.20
N LYS A 342 10.16 -17.45 9.18
CA LYS A 342 10.81 -18.03 7.99
C LYS A 342 9.90 -18.04 6.76
N GLY A 343 10.32 -17.34 5.70
CA GLY A 343 9.60 -17.34 4.42
C GLY A 343 8.40 -16.39 4.36
N ILE A 344 8.21 -15.58 5.40
CA ILE A 344 7.36 -14.39 5.37
C ILE A 344 8.24 -13.21 4.95
N GLY A 345 7.76 -12.40 4.01
CA GLY A 345 8.39 -11.14 3.60
C GLY A 345 7.37 -10.00 3.65
N ASN A 346 7.78 -8.77 3.29
CA ASN A 346 6.96 -7.55 3.41
C ASN A 346 5.49 -7.74 3.01
N TYR A 347 5.23 -8.28 1.80
CA TYR A 347 3.86 -8.53 1.33
C TYR A 347 3.05 -9.39 2.30
N THR A 348 3.57 -10.57 2.66
CA THR A 348 2.84 -11.53 3.50
C THR A 348 2.72 -11.02 4.94
N ALA A 349 3.73 -10.33 5.46
CA ALA A 349 3.65 -9.70 6.78
C ALA A 349 2.60 -8.58 6.80
N GLY A 350 2.56 -7.72 5.79
CA GLY A 350 1.55 -6.68 5.64
C GLY A 350 0.15 -7.24 5.46
N ALA A 351 0.00 -8.31 4.67
CA ALA A 351 -1.29 -9.00 4.50
C ALA A 351 -1.78 -9.61 5.82
N ILE A 352 -0.97 -10.40 6.53
CA ILE A 352 -1.36 -10.97 7.83
C ILE A 352 -1.65 -9.87 8.85
N GLY A 353 -0.74 -8.89 8.97
CA GLY A 353 -0.87 -7.78 9.91
C GLY A 353 -2.14 -6.96 9.69
N SER A 354 -2.40 -6.55 8.44
CA SER A 354 -3.58 -5.72 8.14
C SER A 354 -4.89 -6.51 8.10
N PHE A 355 -4.90 -7.76 7.62
CA PHE A 355 -6.15 -8.51 7.43
C PHE A 355 -6.62 -9.17 8.72
N ALA A 356 -5.70 -9.63 9.57
CA ALA A 356 -6.04 -10.37 10.78
C ALA A 356 -5.83 -9.57 12.07
N PHE A 357 -4.86 -8.65 12.11
CA PHE A 357 -4.50 -7.91 13.32
C PHE A 357 -4.83 -6.41 13.28
N GLY A 358 -5.35 -5.89 12.17
CA GLY A 358 -5.65 -4.47 12.02
C GLY A 358 -4.40 -3.56 12.07
N ILE A 359 -3.22 -4.10 11.77
CA ILE A 359 -1.97 -3.34 11.74
C ILE A 359 -1.90 -2.54 10.43
N PRO A 360 -1.71 -1.20 10.48
CA PRO A 360 -1.68 -0.35 9.29
C PRO A 360 -0.34 -0.47 8.54
N LYS A 361 -0.08 -1.64 7.95
CA LYS A 361 1.11 -1.95 7.14
C LYS A 361 0.71 -2.36 5.73
N PRO A 362 1.47 -1.94 4.70
CA PRO A 362 1.09 -2.15 3.31
C PRO A 362 1.26 -3.60 2.87
N ALA A 363 0.33 -4.10 2.05
CA ALA A 363 0.41 -5.43 1.42
C ALA A 363 0.63 -5.30 -0.10
N VAL A 364 1.88 -5.10 -0.53
CA VAL A 364 2.21 -4.75 -1.93
C VAL A 364 2.57 -5.98 -2.78
N ASP A 365 1.64 -6.41 -3.65
CA ASP A 365 1.87 -7.44 -4.67
C ASP A 365 1.99 -6.84 -6.08
N GLY A 366 2.04 -7.71 -7.10
CA GLY A 366 2.05 -7.27 -8.50
C GLY A 366 0.77 -6.56 -8.97
N ASN A 367 -0.35 -6.74 -8.28
CA ASN A 367 -1.59 -6.00 -8.53
C ASN A 367 -1.49 -4.59 -7.98
N VAL A 368 -1.09 -4.45 -6.72
CA VAL A 368 -0.91 -3.15 -6.05
C VAL A 368 0.15 -2.32 -6.76
N LEU A 369 1.32 -2.90 -7.10
CA LEU A 369 2.35 -2.19 -7.87
C LEU A 369 1.79 -1.58 -9.16
N ARG A 370 0.97 -2.33 -9.91
CA ARG A 370 0.33 -1.83 -11.14
C ARG A 370 -0.68 -0.73 -10.85
N VAL A 371 -1.56 -0.94 -9.88
CA VAL A 371 -2.61 0.01 -9.50
C VAL A 371 -1.98 1.34 -9.08
N VAL A 372 -1.02 1.31 -8.17
CA VAL A 372 -0.33 2.50 -7.65
C VAL A 372 0.48 3.18 -8.75
N SER A 373 1.23 2.44 -9.57
CA SER A 373 1.95 3.04 -10.71
C SER A 373 1.01 3.76 -11.67
N ARG A 374 -0.19 3.24 -11.92
CA ARG A 374 -1.20 3.90 -12.77
C ARG A 374 -1.83 5.11 -12.08
N ILE A 375 -2.24 5.01 -10.82
CA ILE A 375 -2.79 6.15 -10.06
C ILE A 375 -1.80 7.32 -10.06
N LEU A 376 -0.51 7.01 -9.86
CA LEU A 376 0.55 8.00 -9.81
C LEU A 376 1.19 8.32 -11.16
N ALA A 377 0.75 7.72 -12.28
CA ALA A 377 1.42 7.86 -13.58
C ALA A 377 2.95 7.60 -13.54
N SER A 378 3.42 6.72 -12.65
CA SER A 378 4.85 6.41 -12.50
C SER A 378 5.34 5.51 -13.62
N ARG A 379 6.39 5.97 -14.33
CA ARG A 379 7.12 5.21 -15.36
C ARG A 379 8.31 4.42 -14.81
N GLU A 380 8.46 4.35 -13.50
CA GLU A 380 9.55 3.57 -12.90
C GLU A 380 9.33 2.06 -13.06
N ASP A 381 10.43 1.33 -13.22
CA ASP A 381 10.40 -0.11 -13.42
C ASP A 381 10.09 -0.84 -12.13
N ILE A 382 8.90 -1.43 -12.04
CA ILE A 382 8.42 -2.12 -10.82
C ILE A 382 9.17 -3.43 -10.53
N MET A 383 10.09 -3.85 -11.40
CA MET A 383 11.01 -4.96 -11.12
C MET A 383 12.18 -4.55 -10.20
N LYS A 384 12.42 -3.24 -10.00
CA LYS A 384 13.46 -2.74 -9.11
C LYS A 384 12.97 -2.76 -7.65
N ALA A 385 13.81 -3.28 -6.74
CA ALA A 385 13.49 -3.32 -5.32
C ALA A 385 13.20 -1.93 -4.73
N LYS A 386 13.97 -0.92 -5.15
CA LYS A 386 13.79 0.48 -4.74
C LYS A 386 12.34 0.97 -4.98
N VAL A 387 11.80 0.73 -6.18
CA VAL A 387 10.44 1.17 -6.57
C VAL A 387 9.37 0.51 -5.71
N ARG A 388 9.56 -0.77 -5.35
CA ARG A 388 8.66 -1.44 -4.41
C ARG A 388 8.70 -0.76 -3.05
N THR A 389 9.89 -0.48 -2.51
CA THR A 389 10.03 0.21 -1.23
C THR A 389 9.40 1.59 -1.25
N GLU A 390 9.58 2.38 -2.31
CA GLU A 390 8.93 3.69 -2.46
C GLU A 390 7.40 3.59 -2.46
N ILE A 391 6.83 2.58 -3.13
CA ILE A 391 5.39 2.32 -3.11
C ILE A 391 4.91 1.85 -1.73
N GLU A 392 5.66 0.97 -1.07
CA GLU A 392 5.36 0.52 0.30
C GLU A 392 5.32 1.72 1.26
N THR A 393 6.33 2.59 1.24
CA THR A 393 6.38 3.80 2.06
C THR A 393 5.23 4.75 1.73
N ALA A 394 4.95 5.02 0.46
CA ALA A 394 3.87 5.92 0.07
C ALA A 394 2.48 5.40 0.48
N LEU A 395 2.27 4.08 0.49
CA LEU A 395 1.03 3.49 0.97
C LEU A 395 0.92 3.52 2.48
N GLU A 396 2.02 3.22 3.21
CA GLU A 396 2.03 3.22 4.68
C GLU A 396 1.49 4.52 5.28
N GLU A 397 1.72 5.65 4.61
CA GLU A 397 1.27 6.97 5.06
C GLU A 397 -0.22 7.26 4.86
N VAL A 398 -0.89 6.51 3.97
CA VAL A 398 -2.30 6.73 3.63
C VAL A 398 -3.21 5.59 4.10
N ILE A 399 -2.64 4.50 4.64
CA ILE A 399 -3.45 3.39 5.15
C ILE A 399 -4.35 3.88 6.31
N PRO A 400 -5.67 3.69 6.22
CA PRO A 400 -6.57 4.06 7.30
C PRO A 400 -6.33 3.16 8.51
N LYS A 401 -6.19 3.76 9.70
CA LYS A 401 -5.85 3.04 10.94
C LYS A 401 -6.99 2.14 11.45
N ASP A 402 -8.22 2.51 11.16
CA ASP A 402 -9.44 1.82 11.59
C ASP A 402 -9.84 0.67 10.65
N CYS A 403 -9.42 0.71 9.38
CA CYS A 403 -9.77 -0.31 8.39
C CYS A 403 -8.63 -0.67 7.42
N PRO A 404 -7.39 -0.96 7.91
CA PRO A 404 -6.25 -1.19 7.03
C PRO A 404 -6.41 -2.42 6.13
N GLY A 405 -7.09 -3.46 6.64
CA GLY A 405 -7.37 -4.68 5.88
C GLY A 405 -8.31 -4.45 4.70
N ASP A 406 -9.33 -3.59 4.83
CA ASP A 406 -10.24 -3.25 3.74
C ASP A 406 -9.51 -2.49 2.64
N PHE A 407 -8.66 -1.52 3.00
CA PHE A 407 -7.91 -0.74 2.02
C PHE A 407 -6.88 -1.58 1.25
N ASN A 408 -6.06 -2.36 1.96
CA ASN A 408 -5.07 -3.22 1.31
C ASN A 408 -5.74 -4.28 0.41
N GLN A 409 -6.79 -4.95 0.89
CA GLN A 409 -7.53 -5.90 0.06
C GLN A 409 -8.25 -5.20 -1.09
N GLY A 410 -8.73 -3.98 -0.89
CA GLY A 410 -9.33 -3.14 -1.92
C GLY A 410 -8.36 -2.86 -3.07
N LEU A 411 -7.11 -2.50 -2.78
CA LEU A 411 -6.07 -2.30 -3.79
C LEU A 411 -5.77 -3.60 -4.57
N ILE A 412 -5.64 -4.73 -3.88
CA ILE A 412 -5.39 -6.04 -4.49
C ILE A 412 -6.57 -6.45 -5.38
N GLU A 413 -7.80 -6.32 -4.88
CA GLU A 413 -9.03 -6.67 -5.59
C GLU A 413 -9.24 -5.78 -6.81
N LEU A 414 -9.01 -4.47 -6.66
CA LEU A 414 -9.08 -3.50 -7.75
C LEU A 414 -8.13 -3.89 -8.89
N GLY A 415 -6.87 -4.21 -8.56
CA GLY A 415 -5.91 -4.69 -9.54
C GLY A 415 -6.33 -6.02 -10.18
N ALA A 416 -6.96 -6.90 -9.42
CA ALA A 416 -7.36 -8.22 -9.91
C ALA A 416 -8.53 -8.18 -10.92
N ILE A 417 -9.53 -7.31 -10.72
CA ILE A 417 -10.81 -7.39 -11.48
C ILE A 417 -11.17 -6.14 -12.29
N VAL A 418 -10.58 -4.98 -11.99
CA VAL A 418 -10.86 -3.70 -12.67
C VAL A 418 -9.62 -3.20 -13.40
N CYS A 419 -8.56 -2.91 -12.67
CA CYS A 419 -7.30 -2.40 -13.17
C CYS A 419 -6.40 -3.57 -13.62
N VAL A 420 -6.90 -4.37 -14.56
CA VAL A 420 -6.31 -5.66 -14.97
C VAL A 420 -5.00 -5.49 -15.75
N PRO A 421 -4.11 -6.51 -15.75
CA PRO A 421 -2.95 -6.57 -16.62
C PRO A 421 -3.30 -7.14 -18.00
N ASN A 422 -2.46 -6.89 -19.01
CA ASN A 422 -2.55 -7.52 -20.34
C ASN A 422 -3.90 -7.33 -21.08
N GLY A 423 -4.55 -6.19 -20.87
CA GLY A 423 -5.82 -5.82 -21.49
C GLY A 423 -6.24 -4.44 -21.03
N GLU A 424 -7.30 -3.90 -21.63
CA GLU A 424 -7.83 -2.58 -21.26
C GLU A 424 -8.37 -2.62 -19.82
N PRO A 425 -7.89 -1.73 -18.93
CA PRO A 425 -8.47 -1.60 -17.60
C PRO A 425 -9.89 -1.04 -17.70
N LYS A 426 -10.77 -1.52 -16.82
CA LYS A 426 -12.17 -1.10 -16.75
C LYS A 426 -12.31 0.24 -16.01
N CYS A 427 -11.70 1.29 -16.57
CA CYS A 427 -11.62 2.60 -15.95
C CYS A 427 -12.98 3.26 -15.68
N GLU A 428 -14.01 2.88 -16.44
CA GLU A 428 -15.39 3.36 -16.33
C GLU A 428 -16.09 2.94 -15.03
N ILE A 429 -15.69 1.81 -14.43
CA ILE A 429 -16.21 1.33 -13.14
C ILE A 429 -15.18 1.45 -12.01
N CYS A 430 -14.04 2.10 -12.26
CA CYS A 430 -12.96 2.18 -11.28
C CYS A 430 -13.27 3.24 -10.21
N PRO A 431 -13.23 2.92 -8.90
CA PRO A 431 -13.50 3.90 -7.84
C PRO A 431 -12.46 5.02 -7.78
N ALA A 432 -11.23 4.78 -8.27
CA ALA A 432 -10.17 5.77 -8.30
C ALA A 432 -10.10 6.55 -9.62
N ALA A 433 -11.10 6.42 -10.51
CA ALA A 433 -10.98 6.88 -11.89
C ALA A 433 -10.84 8.40 -12.01
N GLU A 434 -11.52 9.18 -11.17
CA GLU A 434 -11.43 10.66 -11.19
C GLU A 434 -10.11 11.19 -10.61
N ILE A 435 -9.38 10.35 -9.88
CA ILE A 435 -8.11 10.70 -9.21
C ILE A 435 -6.91 10.21 -10.04
N CYS A 436 -7.07 9.07 -10.73
CA CYS A 436 -5.99 8.38 -11.45
C CYS A 436 -5.35 9.23 -12.57
N ARG A 437 -4.06 9.57 -12.39
CA ARG A 437 -3.30 10.36 -13.37
C ARG A 437 -3.14 9.64 -14.71
N ALA A 438 -2.83 8.34 -14.71
CA ALA A 438 -2.68 7.60 -15.97
C ALA A 438 -3.97 7.52 -16.79
N ARG A 439 -5.15 7.62 -16.16
CA ARG A 439 -6.42 7.74 -16.89
C ARG A 439 -6.55 9.13 -17.51
N LYS A 440 -6.30 10.20 -16.75
CA LYS A 440 -6.34 11.59 -17.22
C LYS A 440 -5.38 11.83 -18.39
N GLU A 441 -4.20 11.20 -18.33
CA GLU A 441 -3.15 11.31 -19.35
C GLU A 441 -3.30 10.29 -20.51
N GLY A 442 -4.22 9.32 -20.40
CA GLY A 442 -4.41 8.29 -21.43
C GLY A 442 -3.29 7.24 -21.54
N ILE A 443 -2.44 7.09 -20.51
CA ILE A 443 -1.25 6.21 -20.53
C ILE A 443 -1.41 4.92 -19.71
N ALA A 444 -2.62 4.60 -19.25
CA ALA A 444 -2.84 3.42 -18.38
C ALA A 444 -2.38 2.09 -19.00
N MET A 445 -2.43 1.96 -20.32
CA MET A 445 -1.98 0.77 -21.07
C MET A 445 -0.46 0.65 -21.17
N GLU A 446 0.28 1.75 -21.00
CA GLU A 446 1.74 1.75 -20.99
C GLU A 446 2.32 1.37 -19.62
N LEU A 447 1.46 1.35 -18.59
CA LEU A 447 1.85 1.15 -17.20
C LEU A 447 1.33 -0.17 -16.63
N PRO A 448 2.10 -0.83 -15.74
CA PRO A 448 3.39 -0.38 -15.20
C PRO A 448 4.55 -0.75 -16.13
N VAL A 449 5.65 -0.01 -16.04
CA VAL A 449 6.91 -0.37 -16.72
C VAL A 449 7.51 -1.60 -16.04
N LYS A 450 7.87 -2.61 -16.85
CA LYS A 450 8.48 -3.85 -16.38
C LYS A 450 9.65 -4.22 -17.28
N THR A 451 10.83 -4.42 -16.70
CA THR A 451 11.96 -5.02 -17.44
C THR A 451 11.58 -6.43 -17.90
N LYS A 452 11.86 -6.73 -19.18
CA LYS A 452 11.58 -8.04 -19.80
C LYS A 452 12.38 -9.13 -19.09
N ALA A 453 11.70 -10.21 -18.72
CA ALA A 453 12.35 -11.38 -18.15
C ALA A 453 13.36 -12.01 -19.14
N LYS A 454 14.43 -12.60 -18.61
CA LYS A 454 15.38 -13.39 -19.42
C LYS A 454 14.67 -14.56 -20.09
N GLU A 455 15.17 -14.95 -21.26
CA GLU A 455 14.68 -16.16 -21.93
C GLU A 455 14.95 -17.40 -21.07
N ARG A 456 14.01 -18.34 -21.12
CA ARG A 456 14.11 -19.59 -20.35
C ARG A 456 15.14 -20.49 -21.00
N LYS A 457 15.92 -21.20 -20.18
CA LYS A 457 16.80 -22.28 -20.66
C LYS A 457 15.93 -23.47 -21.08
N ILE A 458 16.10 -23.96 -22.31
CA ILE A 458 15.44 -25.19 -22.77
C ILE A 458 16.30 -26.38 -22.36
N GLU A 459 15.69 -27.36 -21.69
CA GLU A 459 16.30 -28.65 -21.34
C GLU A 459 15.55 -29.78 -22.02
N LYS A 460 16.27 -30.61 -22.75
CA LYS A 460 15.72 -31.83 -23.35
C LYS A 460 15.79 -32.96 -22.32
N ARG A 461 14.70 -33.72 -22.19
CA ARG A 461 14.58 -34.83 -21.26
C ARG A 461 13.99 -36.06 -21.94
N THR A 462 14.42 -37.24 -21.52
CA THR A 462 13.79 -38.51 -21.88
C THR A 462 13.22 -39.13 -20.61
N VAL A 463 11.89 -39.24 -20.54
CA VAL A 463 11.15 -39.83 -19.42
C VAL A 463 10.92 -41.32 -19.68
N LEU A 464 11.16 -42.14 -18.67
CA LEU A 464 11.09 -43.59 -18.72
C LEU A 464 10.01 -44.07 -17.75
N VAL A 465 8.98 -44.73 -18.27
CA VAL A 465 7.90 -45.33 -17.49
C VAL A 465 8.15 -46.83 -17.43
N PHE A 466 8.95 -47.24 -16.44
CA PHE A 466 9.23 -48.66 -16.20
C PHE A 466 8.08 -49.28 -15.40
N HIS A 467 7.57 -50.40 -15.87
CA HIS A 467 6.54 -51.16 -15.17
C HIS A 467 6.69 -52.67 -15.39
N ASP A 468 6.23 -53.46 -14.41
CA ASP A 468 6.00 -54.90 -14.57
C ASP A 468 4.48 -55.17 -14.66
N SER A 469 3.99 -56.31 -14.17
CA SER A 469 2.56 -56.63 -14.18
C SER A 469 1.74 -55.75 -13.24
N ASP A 470 2.30 -55.34 -12.10
CA ASP A 470 1.54 -54.77 -10.98
C ASP A 470 2.10 -53.45 -10.45
N THR A 471 3.36 -53.12 -10.77
CA THR A 471 4.08 -51.99 -10.17
C THR A 471 4.76 -51.11 -11.21
N LEU A 472 4.98 -49.85 -10.81
CA LEU A 472 5.64 -48.80 -11.57
C LEU A 472 6.85 -48.29 -10.79
N ALA A 473 7.93 -48.00 -11.51
CA ALA A 473 9.13 -47.40 -10.92
C ALA A 473 9.02 -45.88 -10.85
N ILE A 474 9.32 -45.34 -9.66
CA ILE A 474 9.55 -43.91 -9.44
C ILE A 474 10.88 -43.74 -8.70
N GLN A 475 11.39 -42.51 -8.64
CA GLN A 475 12.56 -42.18 -7.84
C GLN A 475 12.33 -40.88 -7.06
N LYS A 476 13.01 -40.72 -5.92
CA LYS A 476 12.99 -39.47 -5.15
C LYS A 476 14.08 -38.55 -5.67
N ARG A 477 13.73 -37.30 -5.98
CA ARG A 477 14.70 -36.28 -6.37
C ARG A 477 15.55 -35.86 -5.17
N PRO A 478 16.80 -35.43 -5.40
CA PRO A 478 17.65 -34.87 -4.33
C PRO A 478 16.98 -33.72 -3.58
N ASP A 479 17.41 -33.47 -2.34
CA ASP A 479 16.85 -32.42 -1.48
C ASP A 479 17.21 -30.99 -1.92
N LYS A 480 17.95 -30.85 -3.02
CA LYS A 480 18.37 -29.56 -3.59
C LYS A 480 18.07 -29.50 -5.09
N GLY A 481 17.85 -28.30 -5.59
CA GLY A 481 17.61 -28.02 -7.01
C GLY A 481 16.12 -27.99 -7.40
N LEU A 482 15.86 -28.07 -8.70
CA LEU A 482 14.51 -28.01 -9.26
C LEU A 482 13.68 -29.23 -8.78
N LEU A 483 12.47 -28.96 -8.26
CA LEU A 483 11.56 -29.97 -7.73
C LEU A 483 12.18 -30.83 -6.61
N ALA A 484 13.04 -30.21 -5.79
CA ALA A 484 13.75 -30.88 -4.69
C ALA A 484 12.82 -31.70 -3.78
N GLY A 485 13.26 -32.91 -3.43
CA GLY A 485 12.58 -33.85 -2.53
C GLY A 485 11.26 -34.44 -3.04
N LEU A 486 10.81 -34.08 -4.25
CA LEU A 486 9.62 -34.69 -4.85
C LEU A 486 9.93 -36.01 -5.53
N TYR A 487 8.89 -36.78 -5.83
CA TYR A 487 9.00 -38.01 -6.59
C TYR A 487 8.87 -37.73 -8.08
N GLU A 488 9.53 -38.52 -8.90
CA GLU A 488 9.49 -38.41 -10.35
C GLU A 488 9.52 -39.77 -11.04
N LEU A 489 9.09 -39.77 -12.30
CA LEU A 489 9.41 -40.84 -13.22
C LEU A 489 10.90 -40.79 -13.56
N PRO A 490 11.61 -41.94 -13.61
CA PRO A 490 13.01 -41.98 -14.02
C PRO A 490 13.19 -41.23 -15.35
N ASN A 491 14.17 -40.33 -15.41
CA ASN A 491 14.41 -39.53 -16.59
C ASN A 491 15.89 -39.21 -16.79
N LEU A 492 16.26 -38.99 -18.05
CA LEU A 492 17.63 -38.72 -18.50
C LEU A 492 17.70 -37.40 -19.25
N GLU A 493 18.87 -36.77 -19.21
CA GLU A 493 19.15 -35.58 -20.01
C GLU A 493 19.29 -35.93 -21.49
N GLY A 494 18.79 -35.06 -22.35
CA GLY A 494 18.78 -35.26 -23.80
C GLY A 494 17.55 -36.02 -24.32
N TRP A 495 17.48 -36.13 -25.64
CA TRP A 495 16.48 -36.94 -26.33
C TRP A 495 17.13 -38.22 -26.81
N LEU A 496 16.86 -39.31 -26.10
CA LEU A 496 17.40 -40.61 -26.43
C LEU A 496 16.55 -41.29 -27.50
N SER A 497 17.23 -42.03 -28.37
CA SER A 497 16.66 -43.02 -29.26
C SER A 497 16.17 -44.24 -28.49
N GLN A 498 15.34 -45.05 -29.14
CA GLN A 498 14.85 -46.29 -28.53
C GLN A 498 16.00 -47.26 -28.21
N GLN A 499 17.07 -47.27 -29.01
CA GLN A 499 18.24 -48.13 -28.80
C GLN A 499 19.00 -47.72 -27.53
N GLU A 500 19.26 -46.43 -27.35
CA GLU A 500 19.91 -45.91 -26.14
C GLU A 500 19.07 -46.16 -24.88
N VAL A 501 17.73 -46.12 -24.99
CA VAL A 501 16.84 -46.49 -23.88
C VAL A 501 16.96 -47.98 -23.52
N ILE A 502 17.09 -48.87 -24.51
CA ILE A 502 17.32 -50.32 -24.27
C ILE A 502 18.66 -50.52 -23.55
N GLU A 503 19.72 -49.89 -24.05
CA GLU A 503 21.07 -49.98 -23.48
C GLU A 503 21.10 -49.46 -22.05
N TYR A 504 20.48 -48.30 -21.80
CA TYR A 504 20.34 -47.76 -20.46
C TYR A 504 19.59 -48.71 -19.53
N SER A 505 18.44 -49.24 -19.97
CA SER A 505 17.64 -50.17 -19.16
C SER A 505 18.46 -51.39 -18.73
N LYS A 506 19.21 -51.99 -19.67
CA LYS A 506 20.10 -53.12 -19.39
C LYS A 506 21.23 -52.75 -18.43
N SER A 507 21.82 -51.56 -18.59
CA SER A 507 22.89 -51.08 -17.72
C SER A 507 22.47 -50.88 -16.26
N ILE A 508 21.19 -50.63 -16.02
CA ILE A 508 20.61 -50.54 -14.68
C ILE A 508 20.01 -51.87 -14.21
N GLY A 509 20.25 -52.97 -14.94
CA GLY A 509 19.82 -54.32 -14.58
C GLY A 509 18.35 -54.64 -14.90
N LEU A 510 17.66 -53.77 -15.65
CA LEU A 510 16.30 -54.02 -16.11
C LEU A 510 16.31 -54.60 -17.52
N SER A 511 15.58 -55.70 -17.73
CA SER A 511 15.45 -56.37 -19.04
C SER A 511 14.16 -55.97 -19.74
N PRO A 512 14.18 -55.08 -20.76
CA PRO A 512 12.97 -54.66 -21.46
C PRO A 512 12.36 -55.79 -22.29
N ILE A 513 11.10 -56.11 -22.06
CA ILE A 513 10.28 -57.03 -22.86
C ILE A 513 9.61 -56.27 -24.01
N ARG A 514 9.07 -55.07 -23.71
CA ARG A 514 8.36 -54.25 -24.68
C ARG A 514 8.63 -52.78 -24.43
N ILE A 515 8.89 -52.03 -25.50
CA ILE A 515 9.07 -50.58 -25.44
C ILE A 515 8.08 -49.92 -26.38
N LYS A 516 7.38 -48.91 -25.87
CA LYS A 516 6.42 -48.09 -26.62
C LYS A 516 6.78 -46.62 -26.45
N LYS A 517 6.87 -45.90 -27.58
CA LYS A 517 7.03 -44.43 -27.55
C LYS A 517 5.75 -43.79 -27.03
N LEU A 518 5.91 -42.85 -26.11
CA LEU A 518 4.84 -42.02 -25.58
C LEU A 518 4.84 -40.65 -26.28
N PRO A 519 3.71 -39.89 -26.21
CA PRO A 519 3.64 -38.55 -26.77
C PRO A 519 4.74 -37.63 -26.25
N VAL A 520 5.16 -36.68 -27.09
CA VAL A 520 6.05 -35.60 -26.64
C VAL A 520 5.29 -34.67 -25.72
N ALA A 521 5.94 -34.19 -24.67
CA ALA A 521 5.36 -33.25 -23.72
C ALA A 521 6.30 -32.07 -23.50
N LYS A 522 5.72 -30.90 -23.25
CA LYS A 522 6.46 -29.70 -22.87
C LYS A 522 5.94 -29.22 -21.52
N HIS A 523 6.84 -28.90 -20.62
CA HIS A 523 6.50 -28.30 -19.34
C HIS A 523 7.30 -27.01 -19.12
N ILE A 524 6.63 -25.96 -18.68
CA ILE A 524 7.21 -24.62 -18.54
C ILE A 524 7.34 -24.26 -17.07
N PHE A 525 8.57 -24.03 -16.61
CA PHE A 525 8.86 -23.40 -15.33
C PHE A 525 9.15 -21.90 -15.54
N SER A 526 9.29 -21.13 -14.45
CA SER A 526 9.60 -19.70 -14.56
C SER A 526 10.96 -19.41 -15.20
N HIS A 527 11.95 -20.30 -15.02
CA HIS A 527 13.35 -20.10 -15.45
C HIS A 527 13.87 -21.16 -16.45
N VAL A 528 13.16 -22.28 -16.60
CA VAL A 528 13.54 -23.43 -17.44
C VAL A 528 12.31 -23.95 -18.18
N GLU A 529 12.51 -24.54 -19.34
CA GLU A 529 11.49 -25.25 -20.11
C GLU A 529 11.96 -26.68 -20.39
N TRP A 530 11.17 -27.66 -20.00
CA TRP A 530 11.45 -29.07 -20.27
C TRP A 530 10.75 -29.52 -21.55
N HIS A 531 11.54 -30.06 -22.47
CA HIS A 531 11.09 -30.71 -23.70
C HIS A 531 11.29 -32.20 -23.57
N MET A 532 10.20 -32.93 -23.34
CA MET A 532 10.22 -34.34 -22.97
C MET A 532 9.80 -35.26 -24.11
N LYS A 533 10.54 -36.37 -24.25
CA LYS A 533 10.10 -37.58 -24.93
C LYS A 533 9.87 -38.66 -23.90
N GLY A 534 8.80 -39.45 -24.03
CA GLY A 534 8.52 -40.55 -23.10
C GLY A 534 8.65 -41.93 -23.74
N TYR A 535 9.04 -42.92 -22.95
CA TYR A 535 9.00 -44.33 -23.31
C TYR A 535 8.33 -45.14 -22.19
N GLU A 536 7.32 -45.94 -22.54
CA GLU A 536 6.74 -46.96 -21.69
C GLU A 536 7.52 -48.26 -21.90
N ILE A 537 8.01 -48.85 -20.82
CA ILE A 537 8.96 -49.96 -20.84
C ILE A 537 8.46 -51.04 -19.89
N ARG A 538 7.90 -52.10 -20.49
CA ARG A 538 7.55 -53.31 -19.74
C ARG A 538 8.81 -54.14 -19.54
N VAL A 539 9.13 -54.45 -18.30
CA VAL A 539 10.28 -55.30 -17.93
C VAL A 539 9.80 -56.65 -17.40
N ASP A 540 10.71 -57.61 -17.32
CA ASP A 540 10.42 -58.96 -16.79
C ASP A 540 10.14 -58.93 -15.28
N GLU A 541 11.07 -58.36 -14.52
CA GLU A 541 10.95 -58.10 -13.08
C GLU A 541 11.60 -56.74 -12.76
N LEU A 542 10.91 -55.90 -11.96
CA LEU A 542 11.42 -54.57 -11.59
C LEU A 542 12.44 -54.60 -10.44
N GLU A 543 12.18 -55.39 -9.40
CA GLU A 543 12.93 -55.31 -8.13
C GLU A 543 14.25 -56.08 -8.13
N LYS A 544 14.28 -57.28 -8.72
CA LYS A 544 15.31 -58.28 -8.40
C LYS A 544 16.73 -57.89 -8.80
N ASN A 545 16.88 -57.14 -9.88
CA ASN A 545 18.20 -56.83 -10.49
C ASN A 545 18.45 -55.32 -10.68
N CYS A 546 17.56 -54.44 -10.21
CA CYS A 546 17.72 -53.01 -10.44
C CYS A 546 18.88 -52.45 -9.62
N SER A 547 19.91 -51.90 -10.29
CA SER A 547 21.09 -51.32 -9.63
C SER A 547 20.90 -49.85 -9.22
N LYS A 548 19.74 -49.26 -9.53
CA LYS A 548 19.37 -47.89 -9.17
C LYS A 548 18.42 -47.89 -7.98
N GLU A 549 18.59 -46.91 -7.11
CA GLU A 549 17.66 -46.65 -6.02
C GLU A 549 16.34 -46.11 -6.59
N MET A 550 15.39 -47.02 -6.79
CA MET A 550 14.03 -46.75 -7.25
C MET A 550 13.02 -47.30 -6.25
N ILE A 551 11.82 -46.74 -6.31
CA ILE A 551 10.67 -47.19 -5.52
C ILE A 551 9.69 -47.82 -6.51
N PHE A 552 9.30 -49.06 -6.22
CA PHE A 552 8.32 -49.80 -7.00
C PHE A 552 7.02 -49.83 -6.23
N ALA A 553 5.95 -49.32 -6.83
CA ALA A 553 4.67 -49.22 -6.15
C ALA A 553 3.51 -49.45 -7.12
N LYS A 554 2.42 -50.00 -6.58
CA LYS A 554 1.13 -50.11 -7.29
C LYS A 554 0.56 -48.72 -7.56
N GLU A 555 -0.24 -48.59 -8.62
CA GLU A 555 -0.86 -47.33 -9.02
C GLU A 555 -1.65 -46.65 -7.89
N GLU A 556 -2.39 -47.42 -7.09
CA GLU A 556 -3.16 -46.92 -5.95
C GLU A 556 -2.26 -46.23 -4.90
N VAL A 557 -1.15 -46.88 -4.57
CA VAL A 557 -0.16 -46.34 -3.62
C VAL A 557 0.54 -45.10 -4.19
N LEU A 558 0.83 -45.09 -5.50
CA LEU A 558 1.35 -43.92 -6.19
C LEU A 558 0.39 -42.73 -6.12
N LYS A 559 -0.91 -42.97 -6.29
CA LYS A 559 -1.95 -41.93 -6.18
C LYS A 559 -2.06 -41.35 -4.79
N GLU A 560 -1.92 -42.15 -3.74
CA GLU A 560 -2.19 -41.71 -2.37
C GLU A 560 -0.96 -41.14 -1.66
N LYS A 561 0.20 -41.78 -1.84
CA LYS A 561 1.38 -41.54 -1.00
C LYS A 561 2.41 -40.61 -1.62
N TYR A 562 2.65 -40.75 -2.92
CA TYR A 562 3.78 -40.11 -3.58
C TYR A 562 3.33 -38.84 -4.34
N SER A 563 4.03 -37.73 -4.09
CA SER A 563 3.78 -36.45 -4.77
C SER A 563 4.61 -36.34 -6.04
N ILE A 564 3.96 -36.46 -7.20
CA ILE A 564 4.59 -36.39 -8.52
C ILE A 564 4.17 -35.10 -9.21
N PRO A 565 5.12 -34.20 -9.53
CA PRO A 565 4.80 -32.87 -10.03
C PRO A 565 4.15 -32.94 -11.41
N SER A 566 3.34 -31.92 -11.73
CA SER A 566 2.64 -31.80 -13.03
C SER A 566 3.58 -31.79 -14.25
N ALA A 567 4.88 -31.58 -14.03
CA ALA A 567 5.92 -31.80 -15.04
C ALA A 567 5.84 -33.18 -15.70
N PHE A 568 5.40 -34.21 -14.98
CA PHE A 568 5.31 -35.58 -15.47
C PHE A 568 3.88 -36.04 -15.79
N GLU A 569 2.88 -35.16 -15.67
CA GLU A 569 1.45 -35.51 -15.78
C GLU A 569 1.08 -36.18 -17.10
N ALA A 570 1.73 -35.78 -18.20
CA ALA A 570 1.55 -36.38 -19.51
C ALA A 570 1.94 -37.88 -19.56
N TYR A 571 2.76 -38.33 -18.60
CA TYR A 571 3.31 -39.68 -18.53
C TYR A 571 2.80 -40.49 -17.32
N CYS A 572 2.04 -39.87 -16.43
CA CYS A 572 1.38 -40.54 -15.31
C CYS A 572 0.06 -41.18 -15.79
N VAL A 573 0.14 -42.37 -16.41
CA VAL A 573 -1.01 -43.08 -17.02
C VAL A 573 -2.17 -43.27 -16.03
N TRP A 574 -1.87 -43.42 -14.75
CA TRP A 574 -2.86 -43.58 -13.68
C TRP A 574 -3.58 -42.28 -13.31
N LYS A 575 -3.06 -41.10 -13.64
CA LYS A 575 -3.73 -39.79 -13.42
C LYS A 575 -4.69 -39.43 -14.57
N GLN A 576 -4.70 -40.19 -15.66
CA GLN A 576 -5.50 -39.94 -16.87
C GLN A 576 -6.78 -40.83 -16.95
N LYS A 577 -7.02 -41.67 -15.95
CA LYS A 577 -8.26 -42.40 -15.69
C LYS A 577 -8.90 -41.85 -14.41
#